data_AF-A0A7N2R9H1-F1
#
_entry.id   AF-A0A7N2R9H1-F1
#
_cell.length_a   1.000
_cell.length_b   1.000
_cell.length_c   1.000
_cell.angle_alpha   90.00
_cell.angle_beta   90.00
_cell.angle_gamma   90.00
#
_symmetry.space_group_name_H-M   'P 1'
#
loop_
_entity.id
_entity.type
_entity.pdbx_description
1 polymer ?
#
loop_
_entity_poly.entity_id
_entity_poly.type
_entity_poly.pdbx_seq_one_letter_code
_entity_poly.pdbx_strand_id
1 'polypeptide(L)'
;MVVDHLNVTISTTRMTHLWWHCQQGGYITIYGNGRSVQAKVVDECGFTMGYDADLDYQPPCPNNIVDASKAVWKALGVPESDRGDLDISWSDA
;
A
#
# COMPACT_ATOMS: atom_id res chain seq x y z
N MET A 1 -0.62 -5.79 13.54
CA MET A 1 0.45 -6.37 12.70
C MET A 1 1.66 -5.44 12.75
N VAL A 2 2.68 -5.76 13.56
CA VAL A 2 3.93 -4.98 13.59
C VAL A 2 4.86 -5.62 12.56
N VAL A 3 4.97 -5.02 11.39
CA VAL A 3 5.86 -5.49 10.32
C VAL A 3 7.16 -4.68 10.35
N ASP A 4 8.25 -5.33 10.74
CA ASP A 4 9.64 -4.83 10.61
C ASP A 4 10.16 -4.91 9.16
N HIS A 5 9.31 -5.35 8.22
CA HIS A 5 9.61 -5.51 6.81
C HIS A 5 9.05 -4.34 5.99
N LEU A 6 9.75 -3.97 4.91
CA LEU A 6 9.31 -2.97 3.94
C LEU A 6 8.17 -3.54 3.08
N ASN A 7 6.97 -3.52 3.64
CA ASN A 7 5.78 -4.10 3.03
C ASN A 7 4.74 -3.03 2.74
N VAL A 8 3.97 -3.25 1.68
CA VAL A 8 2.82 -2.43 1.29
C VAL A 8 1.65 -3.26 0.79
N THR A 9 0.48 -2.64 0.83
CA THR A 9 -0.78 -3.13 0.26
C THR A 9 -1.28 -2.11 -0.76
N ILE A 10 -1.70 -2.55 -1.96
CA ILE A 10 -2.10 -1.64 -3.07
C ILE A 10 -3.56 -1.86 -3.49
N SER A 11 -4.26 -0.81 -3.90
CA SER A 11 -5.69 -0.89 -4.25
C SER A 11 -6.03 -1.64 -5.55
N THR A 12 -7.11 -2.42 -5.52
CA THR A 12 -7.63 -3.32 -6.59
C THR A 12 -7.88 -2.67 -7.95
N THR A 13 -8.32 -1.42 -8.01
CA THR A 13 -8.72 -0.74 -9.27
C THR A 13 -7.55 -0.31 -10.14
N ARG A 14 -6.32 -0.36 -9.64
CA ARG A 14 -5.12 -0.33 -10.50
C ARG A 14 -4.70 -1.72 -11.00
N MET A 15 -5.17 -2.78 -10.35
CA MET A 15 -4.98 -4.17 -10.80
C MET A 15 -6.02 -4.60 -11.87
N THR A 16 -7.09 -3.84 -12.10
CA THR A 16 -8.17 -4.23 -13.03
C THR A 16 -7.79 -4.23 -14.52
N HIS A 17 -6.53 -4.03 -14.89
CA HIS A 17 -6.08 -4.28 -16.25
C HIS A 17 -5.57 -5.71 -16.49
N LEU A 18 -5.39 -6.56 -15.48
CA LEU A 18 -5.04 -7.98 -15.66
C LEU A 18 -5.55 -8.83 -14.50
N TRP A 19 -6.78 -9.35 -14.62
CA TRP A 19 -7.23 -10.51 -13.87
C TRP A 19 -6.24 -11.66 -14.10
N TRP A 20 -5.32 -11.90 -13.15
CA TRP A 20 -4.62 -13.17 -12.79
C TRP A 20 -3.22 -13.02 -12.17
N HIS A 21 -2.72 -11.81 -11.92
CA HIS A 21 -1.50 -11.65 -11.14
C HIS A 21 -1.76 -10.78 -9.91
N CYS A 22 -2.12 -11.41 -8.80
CA CYS A 22 -1.83 -10.85 -7.49
C CYS A 22 -0.34 -10.48 -7.49
N GLN A 23 0.01 -9.20 -7.47
CA GLN A 23 1.39 -8.76 -7.27
C GLN A 23 1.92 -9.12 -5.86
N GLN A 24 1.17 -9.93 -5.10
CA GLN A 24 1.64 -10.58 -3.87
C GLN A 24 2.99 -11.26 -4.15
N GLY A 25 4.07 -10.69 -3.61
CA GLY A 25 5.43 -11.14 -3.87
C GLY A 25 6.29 -10.26 -4.79
N GLY A 26 5.68 -9.32 -5.52
CA GLY A 26 6.35 -8.32 -6.34
C GLY A 26 6.88 -7.14 -5.52
N TYR A 27 7.73 -6.32 -6.14
CA TYR A 27 8.26 -5.11 -5.53
C TYR A 27 7.82 -3.89 -6.32
N ILE A 28 7.52 -2.81 -5.60
CA ILE A 28 7.31 -1.49 -6.17
C ILE A 28 8.35 -0.52 -5.63
N THR A 29 8.68 0.50 -6.41
CA THR A 29 9.46 1.64 -5.93
C THR A 29 8.52 2.79 -5.62
N ILE A 30 8.51 3.24 -4.36
CA ILE A 30 7.71 4.35 -3.87
C ILE A 30 8.59 5.59 -3.82
N TYR A 31 8.10 6.70 -4.37
CA TYR A 31 8.75 8.01 -4.35
C TYR A 31 7.88 8.97 -3.53
N GLY A 32 8.46 9.54 -2.47
CA GLY A 32 7.75 10.43 -1.55
C GLY A 32 8.73 11.14 -0.61
N ASN A 33 8.37 12.33 -0.12
CA ASN A 33 9.20 13.11 0.79
C ASN A 33 10.65 13.34 0.27
N GLY A 34 10.81 13.48 -1.05
CA GLY A 34 12.12 13.64 -1.71
C GLY A 34 13.02 12.39 -1.67
N ARG A 35 12.49 11.23 -1.29
CA ARG A 35 13.20 9.94 -1.19
C ARG A 35 12.49 8.86 -2.00
N SER A 36 13.17 7.73 -2.17
CA SER A 36 12.56 6.51 -2.69
C SER A 36 12.87 5.30 -1.83
N VAL A 37 11.96 4.33 -1.85
CA VAL A 37 12.12 3.05 -1.18
C VAL A 37 11.48 1.94 -2.01
N GLN A 38 12.16 0.82 -2.11
CA GLN A 38 11.60 -0.41 -2.68
C GLN A 38 10.86 -1.17 -1.57
N ALA A 39 9.60 -1.53 -1.82
CA ALA A 39 8.78 -2.26 -0.87
C ALA A 39 8.11 -3.46 -1.54
N LYS A 40 7.94 -4.53 -0.77
CA LYS A 40 7.27 -5.74 -1.22
C LYS A 40 5.76 -5.56 -1.12
N VAL A 41 5.05 -5.85 -2.19
CA VAL A 41 3.59 -5.95 -2.17
C VAL A 41 3.22 -7.26 -1.51
N VAL A 42 2.58 -7.20 -0.35
CA VAL A 42 2.23 -8.40 0.44
C VAL A 42 0.75 -8.70 0.40
N ASP A 43 -0.08 -7.74 0.00
CA ASP A 43 -1.52 -7.89 -0.05
C ASP A 43 -2.18 -6.87 -1.00
N GLU A 44 -3.48 -7.04 -1.24
CA GLU A 44 -4.33 -6.17 -2.04
C GLU A 44 -5.32 -5.40 -1.15
N CYS A 45 -5.45 -4.08 -1.33
CA CYS A 45 -6.44 -3.24 -0.64
C CYS A 45 -7.71 -3.22 -1.51
N GLY A 46 -8.46 -4.32 -1.48
CA GLY A 46 -9.65 -4.49 -2.30
C GLY A 46 -10.93 -4.41 -1.51
N PHE A 47 -11.77 -3.43 -1.83
CA PHE A 47 -13.16 -3.38 -1.39
C PHE A 47 -14.07 -3.05 -2.57
N THR A 48 -14.39 -4.05 -3.38
CA THR A 48 -15.58 -4.04 -4.26
C THR A 48 -16.81 -4.64 -3.58
N MET A 49 -16.66 -5.31 -2.43
CA MET A 49 -17.75 -5.94 -1.68
C MET A 49 -17.79 -5.31 -0.29
N GLY A 50 -18.81 -4.49 -0.05
CA GLY A 50 -18.99 -3.75 1.19
C GLY A 50 -19.57 -4.59 2.34
N TYR A 51 -19.48 -4.04 3.55
CA TYR A 51 -20.35 -4.32 4.70
C TYR A 51 -20.73 -5.81 4.89
N ASP A 52 -19.75 -6.69 4.98
CA ASP A 52 -19.95 -8.02 5.55
C ASP A 52 -19.19 -8.18 6.87
N ALA A 53 -19.60 -9.17 7.66
CA ALA A 53 -19.09 -9.41 9.01
C ALA A 53 -17.62 -9.88 9.05
N ASP A 54 -17.04 -10.22 7.89
CA ASP A 54 -15.68 -10.73 7.78
C ASP A 54 -14.65 -9.60 7.55
N LEU A 55 -15.11 -8.36 7.29
CA LEU A 55 -14.26 -7.19 6.98
C LEU A 55 -14.36 -6.02 7.97
N ASP A 56 -14.77 -6.30 9.22
CA ASP A 56 -14.75 -5.35 10.36
C ASP A 56 -15.41 -3.97 10.08
N TYR A 57 -16.37 -3.90 9.14
CA TYR A 57 -17.05 -2.67 8.73
C TYR A 57 -16.12 -1.56 8.21
N GLN A 58 -14.92 -1.90 7.73
CA GLN A 58 -13.99 -0.91 7.21
C GLN A 58 -14.53 -0.31 5.89
N PRO A 59 -14.52 1.03 5.74
CA PRO A 59 -14.95 1.68 4.52
C PRO A 59 -14.06 1.25 3.35
N PRO A 60 -14.60 1.22 2.11
CA PRO A 60 -13.83 0.77 0.96
C PRO A 60 -12.55 1.59 0.76
N CYS A 61 -11.42 0.90 0.54
CA CYS A 61 -10.15 1.57 0.22
C CYS A 61 -10.33 2.43 -1.05
N PRO A 62 -9.90 3.70 -1.05
CA PRO A 62 -9.83 4.48 -2.28
C PRO A 62 -8.90 3.82 -3.31
N ASN A 63 -9.25 4.01 -4.58
CA ASN A 63 -8.67 3.34 -5.75
C ASN A 63 -7.19 3.67 -6.05
N ASN A 64 -6.56 4.52 -5.25
CA ASN A 64 -5.24 5.09 -5.47
C ASN A 64 -4.35 5.05 -4.21
N ILE A 65 -4.66 4.17 -3.26
CA ILE A 65 -3.96 4.06 -1.98
C ILE A 65 -2.89 2.97 -2.01
N VAL A 66 -1.75 3.29 -1.41
CA VAL A 66 -0.70 2.35 -0.99
C VAL A 66 -0.64 2.44 0.53
N ASP A 67 -1.12 1.42 1.23
CA ASP A 67 -0.98 1.35 2.69
C ASP A 67 0.40 0.79 3.03
N ALA A 68 1.14 1.50 3.88
CA ALA A 68 2.57 1.34 4.05
C ALA A 68 2.94 1.03 5.51
N SER A 69 3.76 -0.02 5.68
CA SER A 69 4.36 -0.36 6.97
C SER A 69 5.16 0.80 7.58
N LYS A 70 5.30 0.82 8.91
CA LYS A 70 6.14 1.81 9.63
C LYS A 70 7.58 1.88 9.09
N ALA A 71 8.10 0.75 8.61
CA ALA A 71 9.43 0.68 8.01
C ALA A 71 9.53 1.49 6.71
N VAL A 72 8.49 1.49 5.87
CA VAL A 72 8.43 2.28 4.62
C VAL A 72 8.42 3.78 4.95
N TRP A 73 7.57 4.21 5.89
CA TRP A 73 7.55 5.60 6.35
C TRP A 73 8.91 6.07 6.89
N LYS A 74 9.58 5.21 7.67
CA LYS A 74 10.93 5.50 8.19
C LYS A 74 11.97 5.61 7.06
N ALA A 75 11.91 4.75 6.05
CA ALA A 75 12.80 4.80 4.88
C ALA A 75 12.59 6.08 4.06
N LEU A 76 11.33 6.49 3.88
CA LEU A 76 10.97 7.77 3.28
C LEU A 76 11.31 8.98 4.17
N GLY A 77 11.81 8.76 5.39
CA GLY A 77 12.25 9.82 6.29
C GLY A 77 11.11 10.67 6.86
N VAL A 78 9.89 10.12 6.90
CA VAL A 78 8.73 10.83 7.47
C VAL A 78 8.72 10.62 8.99
N PRO A 79 8.77 11.71 9.79
CA PRO A 79 8.73 11.61 11.25
C PRO A 79 7.36 11.09 11.71
N GLU A 80 7.31 10.43 12.86
CA GLU A 80 6.07 9.77 13.32
C GLU A 80 4.91 10.74 13.55
N SER A 81 5.21 11.98 13.92
CA SER A 81 4.24 13.07 14.10
C SER A 81 3.50 13.45 12.82
N ASP A 82 4.11 13.19 11.67
CA ASP A 82 3.64 13.65 10.36
C ASP A 82 3.13 12.46 9.51
N ARG A 83 2.99 11.28 10.12
CA ARG A 83 2.41 10.10 9.46
C ARG A 83 0.89 10.18 9.50
N GLY A 84 0.30 10.14 8.31
CA GLY A 84 -1.13 10.08 8.07
C GLY A 84 -1.32 9.76 6.60
N ASP A 85 -1.29 10.80 5.78
CA ASP A 85 -1.30 10.70 4.33
C ASP A 85 -0.08 11.40 3.74
N LEU A 86 0.50 10.81 2.68
CA LEU A 86 1.60 11.40 1.92
C LEU A 86 1.30 11.22 0.44
N ASP A 87 1.37 12.31 -0.31
CA ASP A 87 1.35 12.25 -1.76
C ASP A 87 2.62 11.55 -2.26
N ILE A 88 2.41 10.43 -2.95
CA ILE A 88 3.46 9.61 -3.52
C ILE A 88 3.23 9.34 -5.00
N SER A 89 4.30 9.05 -5.70
CA SER A 89 4.25 8.31 -6.96
C SER A 89 4.92 6.96 -6.76
N TRP A 90 4.52 5.94 -7.53
CA TRP A 90 5.15 4.64 -7.49
C TRP A 90 5.16 4.00 -8.86
N SER A 91 6.11 3.08 -9.05
CA SER A 91 6.21 2.25 -10.25
C SER A 91 6.54 0.82 -9.84
N ASP A 92 6.28 -0.13 -10.74
CA ASP A 92 6.90 -1.45 -10.63
C ASP A 92 8.44 -1.29 -10.54
N ALA A 93 9.07 -2.17 -9.77
CA ALA A 93 10.52 -2.20 -9.60
C ALA A 93 11.23 -2.97 -10.73
#